data_AF-A0A4Z0B808-F1
#
_entry.id   AF-A0A4Z0B808-F1
#
_cell.length_a   1.000
_cell.length_b   1.000
_cell.length_c   1.000
_cell.angle_alpha   90.00
_cell.angle_beta   90.00
_cell.angle_gamma   90.00
#
_symmetry.space_group_name_H-M   'P 1'
#
loop_
_entity.id
_entity.type
_entity.pdbx_description
1 polymer ?
#
loop_
_entity_poly.entity_id
_entity_poly.type
_entity_poly.pdbx_seq_one_letter_code
_entity_poly.pdbx_strand_id
1 'polypeptide(L)'
;MTITVEQEQEIRRLLAANASERDIQDSVGASRRQVRNIKNLMSKEEDHNPLASDLGRTMTRAAAIKAVAALSTRPEGVRHSEMWPTLRALFGMCKNDKTGVLKLSMTDDQLRYLKKQTSEAAKAQGKEALFIPEWLPRQAPVAANDMLVMLAGHLQDRAQEYASEFMSCFPDTSSKLVSNELVCLAFAKATPEPVETRCRRNAATAQALQRRLGHCAGYQVINEPSLFVPEFDQLCI
;
A
#
# COMPACT_ATOMS: atom_id res chain seq x y z
N MET A 1 3.72 -22.55 41.24
CA MET A 1 3.67 -23.99 40.95
C MET A 1 4.21 -24.22 39.54
N THR A 2 5.28 -24.99 39.44
CA THR A 2 5.87 -25.44 38.16
C THR A 2 5.02 -26.58 37.59
N ILE A 3 4.70 -26.52 36.29
CA ILE A 3 3.96 -27.57 35.57
C ILE A 3 4.88 -28.78 35.46
N THR A 4 4.38 -29.98 35.73
CA THR A 4 5.17 -31.20 35.52
C THR A 4 5.19 -31.57 34.02
N VAL A 5 6.21 -32.31 33.59
CA VAL A 5 6.36 -32.73 32.19
C VAL A 5 5.13 -33.54 31.71
N GLU A 6 4.54 -34.34 32.59
CA GLU A 6 3.32 -35.12 32.32
C GLU A 6 2.09 -34.22 32.11
N GLN A 7 1.94 -33.17 32.93
CA GLN A 7 0.86 -32.19 32.78
C GLN A 7 1.00 -31.39 31.48
N GLU A 8 2.22 -31.06 31.07
CA GLU A 8 2.47 -30.38 29.80
C GLU A 8 2.08 -31.25 28.60
N GLN A 9 2.42 -32.55 28.63
CA GLN A 9 2.07 -33.49 27.57
C GLN A 9 0.55 -33.68 27.44
N GLU A 10 -0.17 -33.79 28.55
CA GLU A 10 -1.62 -33.93 28.51
C GLU A 10 -2.32 -32.65 28.05
N ILE A 11 -1.81 -31.47 28.43
CA ILE A 11 -2.29 -30.18 27.89
C ILE A 11 -2.10 -30.13 26.36
N ARG A 12 -0.93 -30.54 25.84
CA ARG A 12 -0.66 -30.57 24.39
C ARG A 12 -1.63 -31.52 23.68
N ARG A 13 -1.91 -32.69 24.25
CA ARG A 13 -2.85 -33.69 23.70
C ARG A 13 -4.29 -33.15 23.65
N LEU A 14 -4.76 -32.52 24.72
CA LEU A 14 -6.10 -31.95 24.80
C LEU A 14 -6.27 -30.73 23.87
N LEU A 15 -5.22 -29.90 23.72
CA LEU A 15 -5.20 -28.81 22.74
C LEU A 15 -5.28 -29.32 21.31
N ALA A 16 -4.55 -30.39 20.97
CA ALA A 16 -4.62 -31.02 19.64
C ALA A 16 -6.01 -31.61 19.34
N ALA A 17 -6.76 -32.01 20.39
CA ALA A 17 -8.15 -32.47 20.28
C ALA A 17 -9.20 -31.33 20.27
N ASN A 18 -8.78 -30.06 20.17
CA ASN A 18 -9.64 -28.86 20.22
C ASN A 18 -10.47 -28.69 21.51
N ALA A 19 -10.01 -29.24 22.65
CA ALA A 19 -10.67 -29.00 23.93
C ALA A 19 -10.57 -27.53 24.35
N SER A 20 -11.58 -27.01 25.06
CA SER A 20 -11.57 -25.61 25.49
C SER A 20 -10.57 -25.39 26.63
N GLU A 21 -10.02 -24.17 26.72
CA GLU A 21 -9.05 -23.82 27.78
C GLU A 21 -9.64 -23.93 29.19
N ARG A 22 -10.98 -23.92 29.32
CA ARG A 22 -11.67 -24.16 30.59
C ARG A 22 -11.68 -25.65 30.93
N ASP A 23 -12.00 -26.50 29.96
CA ASP A 23 -12.03 -27.95 30.16
C ASP A 23 -10.63 -28.51 30.45
N ILE A 24 -9.59 -27.91 29.84
CA ILE A 24 -8.18 -28.27 30.09
C ILE A 24 -7.74 -27.84 31.50
N GLN A 25 -8.20 -26.69 31.97
CA GLN A 25 -7.94 -26.26 33.34
C GLN A 25 -8.58 -27.21 34.35
N ASP A 26 -9.85 -27.56 34.12
CA ASP A 26 -10.62 -28.38 35.06
C ASP A 26 -10.13 -29.83 35.09
N SER A 27 -9.57 -30.34 33.98
CA SER A 27 -9.02 -31.70 33.89
C SER A 27 -7.57 -31.83 34.37
N VAL A 28 -6.69 -30.87 34.05
CA VAL A 28 -5.24 -30.97 34.34
C VAL A 28 -4.84 -30.22 35.61
N GLY A 29 -5.71 -29.35 36.13
CA GLY A 29 -5.42 -28.52 37.31
C GLY A 29 -4.40 -27.40 37.06
N ALA A 30 -4.03 -27.16 35.80
CA ALA A 30 -3.12 -26.09 35.39
C ALA A 30 -3.86 -24.75 35.24
N SER A 31 -3.21 -23.63 35.56
CA SER A 31 -3.84 -22.31 35.39
C SER A 31 -4.06 -21.97 33.91
N ARG A 32 -5.11 -21.20 33.59
CA ARG A 32 -5.37 -20.75 32.20
C ARG A 32 -4.17 -20.05 31.56
N ARG A 33 -3.40 -19.30 32.35
CA ARG A 33 -2.19 -18.63 31.88
C ARG A 33 -1.11 -19.62 31.41
N GLN A 34 -1.00 -20.76 32.09
CA GLN A 34 -0.07 -21.83 31.74
C GLN A 34 -0.51 -22.58 30.48
N VAL A 35 -1.80 -22.94 30.38
CA VAL A 35 -2.39 -23.55 29.18
C VAL A 35 -2.21 -22.64 27.95
N ARG A 36 -2.47 -21.33 28.11
CA ARG A 36 -2.29 -20.34 27.05
C ARG A 36 -0.82 -20.18 26.63
N ASN A 37 0.11 -20.25 27.57
CA ASN A 37 1.55 -20.21 27.26
C ASN A 37 1.98 -21.44 26.45
N ILE A 38 1.50 -22.64 26.81
CA ILE A 38 1.80 -23.88 26.08
C ILE A 38 1.17 -23.86 24.68
N LYS A 39 -0.08 -23.42 24.55
CA LYS A 39 -0.76 -23.23 23.26
C LYS A 39 -0.01 -22.27 22.33
N ASN A 40 0.49 -21.17 22.88
CA ASN A 40 1.32 -20.20 22.15
C ASN A 40 2.70 -20.77 21.76
N LEU A 41 3.23 -21.74 22.52
CA LEU A 41 4.45 -22.46 22.15
C LEU A 41 4.18 -23.44 20.99
N MET A 42 3.11 -24.25 21.07
CA MET A 42 2.75 -25.20 20.00
C MET A 42 2.49 -24.49 18.67
N SER A 43 1.78 -23.35 18.70
CA SER A 43 1.50 -22.56 17.50
C SER A 43 2.76 -21.97 16.83
N LYS A 44 3.90 -21.94 17.53
CA LYS A 44 5.19 -21.53 16.97
C LYS A 44 5.99 -22.68 16.37
N GLU A 45 5.68 -23.92 16.71
CA GLU A 45 6.46 -25.11 16.29
C GLU A 45 5.95 -25.73 14.98
N GLU A 46 4.71 -25.45 14.53
CA GLU A 46 4.09 -26.19 13.42
C GLU A 46 4.15 -25.56 12.01
N ASP A 47 4.75 -24.39 11.80
CA ASP A 47 4.79 -23.75 10.46
C ASP A 47 6.17 -23.85 9.79
N HIS A 48 6.74 -25.06 9.73
CA HIS A 48 7.92 -25.36 8.94
C HIS A 48 7.55 -25.70 7.48
N ASN A 49 7.01 -24.72 6.77
CA ASN A 49 6.95 -24.77 5.31
C ASN A 49 8.34 -24.36 4.75
N PRO A 50 9.08 -25.24 4.06
CA PRO A 50 10.40 -24.94 3.50
C PRO A 50 10.39 -23.87 2.39
N LEU A 51 9.21 -23.48 1.90
CA LEU A 51 8.99 -22.35 0.98
C LEU A 51 8.48 -21.08 1.69
N ALA A 52 8.20 -21.12 2.99
CA ALA A 52 7.78 -19.96 3.79
C ALA A 52 8.96 -19.20 4.42
N SER A 53 10.20 -19.57 4.06
CA SER A 53 11.36 -18.72 4.30
C SER A 53 11.09 -17.37 3.62
N ASP A 54 11.10 -16.29 4.41
CA ASP A 54 11.17 -14.88 3.97
C ASP A 54 9.85 -14.09 3.84
N LEU A 55 8.89 -14.31 4.73
CA LEU A 55 7.88 -13.27 5.04
C LEU A 55 8.35 -12.26 6.10
N GLY A 56 9.47 -12.56 6.78
CA GLY A 56 10.09 -11.71 7.78
C GLY A 56 10.89 -10.54 7.19
N ARG A 57 11.33 -9.64 8.07
CA ARG A 57 12.19 -8.51 7.70
C ARG A 57 13.61 -9.00 7.45
N THR A 58 14.14 -8.74 6.27
CA THR A 58 15.51 -9.12 5.86
C THR A 58 16.44 -7.92 5.71
N MET A 59 15.91 -6.70 5.80
CA MET A 59 16.67 -5.46 5.59
C MET A 59 16.56 -4.51 6.79
N THR A 60 17.68 -3.89 7.15
CA THR A 60 17.69 -2.84 8.17
C THR A 60 17.13 -1.52 7.62
N ARG A 61 16.63 -0.65 8.51
CA ARG A 61 16.11 0.67 8.11
C ARG A 61 17.16 1.52 7.40
N ALA A 62 18.40 1.51 7.87
CA ALA A 62 19.49 2.27 7.25
C ALA A 62 19.79 1.78 5.83
N ALA A 63 19.81 0.46 5.62
CA ALA A 63 19.98 -0.14 4.30
C ALA A 63 18.81 0.22 3.36
N ALA A 64 17.58 0.18 3.86
CA ALA A 64 16.40 0.57 3.09
C ALA A 64 16.42 2.05 2.69
N ILE A 65 16.76 2.96 3.61
CA ILE A 65 16.91 4.39 3.31
C ILE A 65 17.95 4.60 2.20
N LYS A 66 19.11 3.93 2.31
CA LYS A 66 20.16 3.99 1.27
C LYS A 66 19.67 3.48 -0.09
N ALA A 67 18.95 2.35 -0.11
CA ALA A 67 18.41 1.77 -1.33
C ALA A 67 17.37 2.69 -1.99
N VAL A 68 16.39 3.18 -1.22
CA VAL A 68 15.36 4.11 -1.75
C VAL A 68 15.99 5.44 -2.15
N ALA A 69 17.02 5.94 -1.45
CA ALA A 69 17.74 7.15 -1.85
C ALA A 69 18.41 6.96 -3.22
N ALA A 70 19.03 5.81 -3.46
CA ALA A 70 19.64 5.49 -4.75
C ALA A 70 18.61 5.41 -5.90
N LEU A 71 17.38 4.95 -5.62
CA LEU A 71 16.28 4.95 -6.60
C LEU A 71 15.73 6.36 -6.84
N SER A 72 15.37 7.07 -5.76
CA SER A 72 14.67 8.37 -5.82
C SER A 72 15.53 9.54 -6.32
N THR A 73 16.86 9.41 -6.30
CA THR A 73 17.78 10.45 -6.79
C THR A 73 18.12 10.32 -8.27
N ARG A 74 17.57 9.31 -8.96
CA ARG A 74 17.70 9.15 -10.42
C ARG A 74 16.97 10.27 -11.17
N PRO A 75 17.33 10.54 -12.44
CA PRO A 75 16.61 11.49 -13.28
C PRO A 75 15.11 11.18 -13.37
N GLU A 76 14.75 9.90 -13.46
CA GLU A 76 13.38 9.42 -13.64
C GLU A 76 12.53 9.45 -12.35
N GLY A 77 13.15 9.77 -11.20
CA GLY A 77 12.55 9.59 -9.89
C GLY A 77 12.24 8.12 -9.57
N VAL A 78 11.42 7.89 -8.55
CA VAL A 78 10.99 6.54 -8.15
C VAL A 78 9.49 6.45 -7.93
N ARG A 79 8.89 5.36 -8.43
CA ARG A 79 7.51 4.95 -8.21
C ARG A 79 7.38 4.04 -6.98
N HIS A 80 6.17 3.87 -6.46
CA HIS A 80 5.93 3.00 -5.31
C HIS A 80 6.19 1.52 -5.66
N SER A 81 5.82 1.10 -6.87
CA SER A 81 6.09 -0.22 -7.44
C SER A 81 7.60 -0.54 -7.45
N GLU A 82 8.44 0.42 -7.81
CA GLU A 82 9.90 0.27 -7.81
C GLU A 82 10.51 0.17 -6.40
N MET A 83 9.84 0.76 -5.40
CA MET A 83 10.23 0.63 -4.00
C MET A 83 9.83 -0.72 -3.40
N TRP A 84 8.93 -1.46 -4.05
CA TRP A 84 8.30 -2.66 -3.49
C TRP A 84 9.30 -3.70 -2.95
N PRO A 85 10.39 -4.06 -3.65
CA PRO A 85 11.36 -5.02 -3.13
C PRO A 85 12.00 -4.55 -1.82
N THR A 86 12.34 -3.25 -1.74
CA THR A 86 12.91 -2.64 -0.52
C THR A 86 11.89 -2.58 0.60
N LEU A 87 10.63 -2.24 0.31
CA LEU A 87 9.56 -2.20 1.30
C LEU A 87 9.27 -3.61 1.85
N ARG A 88 9.20 -4.62 0.99
CA ARG A 88 9.02 -6.02 1.39
C ARG A 88 10.18 -6.48 2.28
N ALA A 89 11.42 -6.21 1.90
CA ALA A 89 12.59 -6.58 2.70
C ALA A 89 12.64 -5.87 4.06
N LEU A 90 12.23 -4.59 4.12
CA LEU A 90 12.25 -3.81 5.36
C LEU A 90 11.09 -4.17 6.32
N PHE A 91 9.89 -4.33 5.79
CA PHE A 91 8.68 -4.45 6.60
C PHE A 91 8.18 -5.88 6.75
N GLY A 92 8.50 -6.76 5.78
CA GLY A 92 7.92 -8.08 5.67
C GLY A 92 6.48 -8.05 5.16
N MET A 93 5.86 -9.22 5.14
CA MET A 93 4.48 -9.41 4.72
C MET A 93 3.65 -9.94 5.89
N CYS A 94 2.37 -9.56 5.96
CA CYS A 94 1.41 -10.12 6.88
C CYS A 94 0.12 -10.51 6.15
N LYS A 95 -0.57 -11.53 6.66
CA LYS A 95 -1.89 -11.91 6.15
C LYS A 95 -2.91 -10.86 6.60
N ASN A 96 -3.79 -10.44 5.70
CA ASN A 96 -4.91 -9.59 6.06
C ASN A 96 -6.01 -10.44 6.70
N ASP A 97 -6.33 -10.20 7.97
CA ASP A 97 -7.34 -10.98 8.71
C ASP A 97 -8.73 -10.97 8.07
N LYS A 98 -9.05 -9.92 7.29
CA LYS A 98 -10.37 -9.77 6.65
C LYS A 98 -10.47 -10.47 5.30
N THR A 99 -9.40 -10.42 4.49
CA THR A 99 -9.43 -10.90 3.11
C THR A 99 -8.59 -12.16 2.90
N GLY A 100 -7.77 -12.54 3.87
CA GLY A 100 -6.81 -13.65 3.75
C GLY A 100 -5.62 -13.37 2.83
N VAL A 101 -5.60 -12.24 2.12
CA VAL A 101 -4.56 -11.85 1.16
C VAL A 101 -3.30 -11.35 1.89
N LEU A 102 -2.13 -11.74 1.40
CA LEU A 102 -0.85 -11.22 1.90
C LEU A 102 -0.67 -9.75 1.50
N LYS A 103 -0.33 -8.90 2.47
CA LYS A 103 -0.02 -7.48 2.28
C LYS A 103 1.28 -7.12 2.98
N LEU A 104 1.87 -5.98 2.62
CA LEU A 104 3.00 -5.43 3.36
C LEU A 104 2.62 -5.18 4.82
N SER A 105 3.50 -5.56 5.75
CA SER A 105 3.35 -5.26 7.17
C SER A 105 3.80 -3.81 7.46
N MET A 106 3.10 -2.86 6.84
CA MET A 106 3.44 -1.43 6.86
C MET A 106 2.19 -0.56 6.94
N THR A 107 2.27 0.54 7.70
CA THR A 107 1.26 1.61 7.68
C THR A 107 1.67 2.77 6.75
N ASP A 108 0.71 3.56 6.31
CA ASP A 108 0.99 4.75 5.48
C ASP A 108 1.93 5.75 6.17
N ASP A 109 1.86 5.86 7.50
CA ASP A 109 2.76 6.71 8.29
C ASP A 109 4.19 6.19 8.30
N GLN A 110 4.38 4.87 8.34
CA GLN A 110 5.71 4.26 8.22
C GLN A 110 6.31 4.52 6.84
N LEU A 111 5.50 4.43 5.78
CA LEU A 111 5.94 4.80 4.43
C LEU A 111 6.30 6.29 4.34
N ARG A 112 5.46 7.18 4.89
CA ARG A 112 5.69 8.63 4.93
C ARG A 112 6.98 8.96 5.67
N TYR A 113 7.21 8.32 6.81
CA TYR A 113 8.44 8.45 7.58
C TYR A 113 9.67 7.99 6.79
N LEU A 114 9.60 6.83 6.13
CA LEU A 114 10.69 6.32 5.30
C LEU A 114 11.03 7.29 4.16
N LYS A 115 10.01 7.81 3.45
CA LYS A 115 10.20 8.81 2.39
C LYS A 115 10.85 10.09 2.92
N LYS A 116 10.41 10.60 4.08
CA LYS A 116 11.02 11.77 4.74
C LYS A 116 12.51 11.53 5.05
N GLN A 117 12.84 10.42 5.70
CA GLN A 117 14.23 10.06 6.03
C GLN A 117 15.09 9.87 4.77
N THR A 118 14.50 9.32 3.71
CA THR A 118 15.16 9.18 2.41
C THR A 118 15.47 10.53 1.77
N SER A 119 14.52 11.47 1.81
CA SER A 119 14.74 12.84 1.32
C SER A 119 15.82 13.56 2.11
N GLU A 120 15.87 13.40 3.43
CA GLU A 120 16.92 13.95 4.29
C GLU A 120 18.30 13.36 3.94
N ALA A 121 18.37 12.03 3.76
CA ALA A 121 19.60 11.34 3.37
C ALA A 121 20.10 11.74 1.97
N ALA A 122 19.19 11.93 1.00
CA ALA A 122 19.53 12.44 -0.32
C ALA A 122 20.07 13.88 -0.24
N LYS A 123 19.40 14.74 0.54
CA LYS A 123 19.81 16.14 0.74
C LYS A 123 21.19 16.25 1.38
N ALA A 124 21.51 15.38 2.33
CA ALA A 124 22.85 15.31 2.93
C ALA A 124 23.95 14.99 1.91
N GLN A 125 23.62 14.39 0.77
CA GLN A 125 24.53 14.10 -0.34
C GLN A 125 24.48 15.16 -1.45
N GLY A 126 23.82 16.31 -1.21
CA GLY A 126 23.62 17.34 -2.22
C GLY A 126 22.67 16.94 -3.36
N LYS A 127 21.90 15.86 -3.18
CA LYS A 127 20.91 15.36 -4.16
C LYS A 127 19.50 15.63 -3.66
N GLU A 128 18.54 15.57 -4.56
CA GLU A 128 17.12 15.69 -4.22
C GLU A 128 16.43 14.35 -4.52
N ALA A 129 15.65 13.83 -3.57
CA ALA A 129 14.80 12.65 -3.80
C ALA A 129 13.50 13.07 -4.49
N LEU A 130 13.09 12.36 -5.55
CA LEU A 130 11.82 12.55 -6.24
C LEU A 130 11.00 11.26 -6.22
N PHE A 131 9.83 11.33 -5.60
CA PHE A 131 8.83 10.27 -5.60
C PHE A 131 7.70 10.66 -6.55
N ILE A 132 7.45 9.84 -7.57
CA ILE A 132 6.43 10.09 -8.59
C ILE A 132 5.25 9.11 -8.42
N PRO A 133 4.01 9.53 -8.69
CA PRO A 133 2.88 8.62 -8.64
C PRO A 133 2.93 7.62 -9.81
N GLU A 134 2.32 6.45 -9.65
CA GLU A 134 2.33 5.39 -10.67
C GLU A 134 1.79 5.84 -12.02
N TRP A 135 0.75 6.67 -12.02
CA TRP A 135 0.06 7.14 -13.23
C TRP A 135 0.88 8.16 -14.03
N LEU A 136 1.86 8.85 -13.43
CA LEU A 136 2.57 9.93 -14.10
C LEU A 136 3.63 9.33 -15.04
N PRO A 137 3.51 9.52 -16.37
CA PRO A 137 4.51 9.02 -17.30
C PRO A 137 5.81 9.81 -17.17
N ARG A 138 6.92 9.16 -17.52
CA ARG A 138 8.23 9.80 -17.63
C ARG A 138 8.39 10.52 -18.97
N GLN A 139 7.67 10.09 -19.99
CA GLN A 139 7.56 10.81 -21.25
C GLN A 139 6.57 11.96 -21.07
N ALA A 140 7.01 13.19 -21.37
CA ALA A 140 6.20 14.41 -21.28
C ALA A 140 5.33 14.54 -20.00
N PRO A 141 5.90 14.45 -18.79
CA PRO A 141 5.15 14.46 -17.52
C PRO A 141 4.25 15.68 -17.33
N VAL A 142 4.68 16.86 -17.78
CA VAL A 142 3.87 18.09 -17.68
C VAL A 142 2.63 17.99 -18.57
N ALA A 143 2.80 17.60 -19.84
CA ALA A 143 1.68 17.43 -20.77
C ALA A 143 0.67 16.38 -20.28
N ALA A 144 1.16 15.28 -19.70
CA ALA A 144 0.29 14.25 -19.12
C ALA A 144 -0.50 14.77 -17.91
N ASN A 145 0.12 15.56 -17.04
CA ASN A 145 -0.58 16.20 -15.92
C ASN A 145 -1.62 17.22 -16.41
N ASP A 146 -1.29 18.03 -17.41
CA ASP A 146 -2.21 19.02 -17.97
C ASP A 146 -3.42 18.35 -18.64
N MET A 147 -3.19 17.27 -19.38
CA MET A 147 -4.25 16.44 -19.96
C MET A 147 -5.14 15.83 -18.87
N LEU A 148 -4.57 15.33 -17.78
CA LEU A 148 -5.35 14.76 -16.67
C LEU A 148 -6.25 15.82 -16.01
N VAL A 149 -5.74 17.04 -15.80
CA VAL A 149 -6.52 18.16 -15.22
C VAL A 149 -7.65 18.56 -16.16
N MET A 150 -7.40 18.65 -17.46
CA MET A 150 -8.41 18.95 -18.46
C MET A 150 -9.52 17.88 -18.47
N LEU A 151 -9.16 16.59 -18.49
CA LEU A 151 -10.13 15.49 -18.45
C LEU A 151 -10.94 15.46 -17.14
N ALA A 152 -10.33 15.83 -16.02
CA ALA A 152 -11.04 15.98 -14.75
C ALA A 152 -12.08 17.12 -14.82
N GLY A 153 -11.77 18.22 -15.50
CA GLY A 153 -12.71 19.30 -15.79
C GLY A 153 -13.91 18.81 -16.61
N HIS A 154 -13.67 18.07 -17.69
CA HIS A 154 -14.76 17.49 -18.50
C HIS A 154 -15.67 16.56 -17.69
N LEU A 155 -15.10 15.76 -16.79
CA LEU A 155 -15.88 14.89 -15.91
C LEU A 155 -16.74 15.69 -14.93
N GLN A 156 -16.22 16.79 -14.39
CA GLN A 156 -16.98 17.70 -13.55
C GLN A 156 -18.15 18.33 -14.32
N ASP A 157 -17.93 18.79 -15.55
CA ASP A 157 -18.98 19.38 -16.38
C ASP A 157 -20.09 18.34 -16.68
N ARG A 158 -19.72 17.10 -17.02
CA ARG A 158 -20.69 16.01 -17.19
C ARG A 158 -21.49 15.72 -15.92
N ALA A 159 -20.84 15.71 -14.77
CA ALA A 159 -21.53 15.50 -13.50
C ALA A 159 -22.55 16.61 -13.21
N GLN A 160 -22.22 17.87 -13.53
CA GLN A 160 -23.14 19.00 -13.39
C GLN A 160 -24.34 18.90 -14.34
N GLU A 161 -24.12 18.45 -15.58
CA GLU A 161 -25.21 18.19 -16.53
C GLU A 161 -26.17 17.13 -16.03
N TYR A 162 -25.66 15.98 -15.58
CA TYR A 162 -26.51 14.92 -15.02
C TYR A 162 -27.25 15.34 -13.75
N ALA A 163 -26.61 16.14 -12.89
CA ALA A 163 -27.30 16.71 -11.74
C ALA A 163 -28.43 17.66 -12.15
N SER A 164 -28.23 18.45 -13.21
CA SER A 164 -29.25 19.36 -13.75
C SER A 164 -30.41 18.60 -14.38
N GLU A 165 -30.13 17.53 -15.13
CA GLU A 165 -31.14 16.64 -15.71
C GLU A 165 -31.99 15.99 -14.61
N PHE A 166 -31.35 15.46 -13.56
CA PHE A 166 -32.06 14.89 -12.41
C PHE A 166 -32.98 15.92 -11.74
N MET A 167 -32.48 17.14 -11.52
CA MET A 167 -33.28 18.21 -10.92
C MET A 167 -34.45 18.66 -11.79
N SER A 168 -34.38 18.50 -13.11
CA SER A 168 -35.51 18.79 -14.00
C SER A 168 -36.70 17.86 -13.76
N CYS A 169 -36.43 16.62 -13.36
CA CYS A 169 -37.45 15.64 -12.97
C CYS A 169 -37.85 15.77 -11.49
N PHE A 170 -36.92 16.24 -10.64
CA PHE A 170 -37.08 16.31 -9.18
C PHE A 170 -36.64 17.70 -8.64
N PRO A 171 -37.45 18.75 -8.81
CA PRO A 171 -37.03 20.14 -8.59
C PRO A 171 -36.76 20.51 -7.13
N ASP A 172 -37.30 19.76 -6.16
CA ASP A 172 -37.10 20.00 -4.72
C ASP A 172 -35.71 19.54 -4.21
N THR A 173 -34.85 19.06 -5.11
CA THR A 173 -33.53 18.51 -4.75
C THR A 173 -32.41 19.53 -4.93
N SER A 174 -31.31 19.34 -4.19
CA SER A 174 -30.13 20.21 -4.27
C SER A 174 -29.11 19.66 -5.26
N SER A 175 -28.72 20.48 -6.26
CA SER A 175 -27.68 20.15 -7.24
C SER A 175 -26.38 19.64 -6.59
N LYS A 176 -26.00 20.25 -5.47
CA LYS A 176 -24.80 19.88 -4.72
C LYS A 176 -24.90 18.46 -4.15
N LEU A 177 -26.05 18.12 -3.57
CA LEU A 177 -26.27 16.79 -2.98
C LEU A 177 -26.35 15.73 -4.08
N VAL A 178 -27.06 16.01 -5.17
CA VAL A 178 -27.15 15.11 -6.33
C VAL A 178 -25.76 14.87 -6.94
N SER A 179 -24.99 15.93 -7.18
CA SER A 179 -23.63 15.81 -7.73
C SER A 179 -22.71 15.00 -6.82
N ASN A 180 -22.78 15.21 -5.50
CA ASN A 180 -22.00 14.44 -4.53
C ASN A 180 -22.40 12.97 -4.56
N GLU A 181 -23.70 12.68 -4.60
CA GLU A 181 -24.21 11.30 -4.65
C GLU A 181 -23.80 10.61 -5.96
N LEU A 182 -23.91 11.29 -7.10
CA LEU A 182 -23.44 10.77 -8.39
C LEU A 182 -21.96 10.38 -8.35
N VAL A 183 -21.11 11.21 -7.74
CA VAL A 183 -19.69 10.91 -7.57
C VAL A 183 -19.47 9.70 -6.65
N CYS A 184 -20.19 9.62 -5.53
CA CYS A 184 -20.10 8.49 -4.60
C CYS A 184 -20.53 7.16 -5.25
N LEU A 185 -21.61 7.19 -6.04
CA LEU A 185 -22.13 6.03 -6.76
C LEU A 185 -21.19 5.60 -7.91
N ALA A 186 -20.65 6.56 -8.66
CA ALA A 186 -19.76 6.28 -9.79
C ALA A 186 -18.34 5.88 -9.36
N PHE A 187 -17.84 6.39 -8.23
CA PHE A 187 -16.45 6.24 -7.81
C PHE A 187 -16.35 5.75 -6.36
N ALA A 188 -16.34 4.42 -6.19
CA ALA A 188 -16.27 3.75 -4.88
C ALA A 188 -15.06 4.14 -3.99
N LYS A 189 -14.04 4.79 -4.55
CA LYS A 189 -12.82 5.23 -3.85
C LYS A 189 -12.50 6.71 -4.10
N ALA A 190 -13.50 7.59 -4.00
CA ALA A 190 -13.25 9.02 -3.97
C ALA A 190 -12.44 9.40 -2.71
N THR A 191 -11.36 10.16 -2.89
CA THR A 191 -10.52 10.61 -1.79
C THR A 191 -11.19 11.76 -1.03
N PRO A 192 -10.85 12.01 0.25
CA PRO A 192 -11.22 13.26 0.94
C PRO A 192 -10.21 14.41 0.78
N GLU A 193 -9.12 14.22 0.02
CA GLU A 193 -8.09 15.26 -0.20
C GLU A 193 -8.65 16.42 -1.04
N PRO A 194 -8.44 17.70 -0.65
CA PRO A 194 -8.88 18.84 -1.44
C PRO A 194 -8.27 18.84 -2.85
N VAL A 195 -9.11 19.12 -3.86
CA VAL A 195 -8.72 19.11 -5.29
C VAL A 195 -7.53 20.03 -5.54
N GLU A 196 -7.53 21.24 -4.98
CA GLU A 196 -6.44 22.22 -5.15
C GLU A 196 -5.10 21.66 -4.66
N THR A 197 -5.08 21.06 -3.47
CA THR A 197 -3.87 20.44 -2.90
C THR A 197 -3.33 19.34 -3.81
N ARG A 198 -4.23 18.50 -4.34
CA ARG A 198 -3.87 17.40 -5.25
C ARG A 198 -3.32 17.91 -6.58
N CYS A 199 -3.99 18.87 -7.21
CA CYS A 199 -3.53 19.49 -8.47
C CYS A 199 -2.16 20.15 -8.28
N ARG A 200 -1.98 20.92 -7.20
CA ARG A 200 -0.71 21.60 -6.89
C ARG A 200 0.42 20.60 -6.69
N ARG A 201 0.20 19.54 -5.91
CA ARG A 201 1.17 18.46 -5.68
C ARG A 201 1.55 17.79 -7.01
N ASN A 202 0.56 17.38 -7.80
CA ASN A 202 0.79 16.66 -9.05
C ASN A 202 1.56 17.53 -10.06
N ALA A 203 1.18 18.81 -10.21
CA ALA A 203 1.89 19.76 -11.06
C ALA A 203 3.34 19.98 -10.62
N ALA A 204 3.58 20.15 -9.31
CA ALA A 204 4.93 20.29 -8.77
C ALA A 204 5.80 19.04 -9.04
N THR A 205 5.23 17.84 -8.86
CA THR A 205 5.92 16.58 -9.18
C THR A 205 6.21 16.44 -10.68
N ALA A 206 5.25 16.77 -11.55
CA ALA A 206 5.43 16.73 -13.00
C ALA A 206 6.52 17.70 -13.48
N GLN A 207 6.52 18.93 -12.97
CA GLN A 207 7.56 19.92 -13.27
C GLN A 207 8.93 19.50 -12.74
N ALA A 208 9.01 18.93 -11.53
CA ALA A 208 10.26 18.41 -11.00
C ALA A 208 10.81 17.26 -11.86
N LEU A 209 9.94 16.34 -12.30
CA LEU A 209 10.32 15.25 -13.19
C LEU A 209 10.79 15.76 -14.57
N GLN A 210 10.05 16.69 -15.17
CA GLN A 210 10.43 17.31 -16.45
C GLN A 210 11.80 17.97 -16.39
N ARG A 211 12.08 18.73 -15.31
CA ARG A 211 13.37 19.39 -15.11
C ARG A 211 14.53 18.41 -15.04
N ARG A 212 14.32 17.24 -14.42
CA ARG A 212 15.36 16.20 -14.30
C ARG A 212 15.61 15.46 -15.60
N LEU A 213 14.55 15.17 -16.35
CA LEU A 213 14.66 14.47 -17.64
C LEU A 213 15.17 15.37 -18.77
N GLY A 214 15.08 16.69 -18.59
CA GLY A 214 15.52 17.66 -19.60
C GLY A 214 14.74 17.51 -20.91
N HIS A 215 15.44 17.67 -22.04
CA HIS A 215 14.87 17.55 -23.39
C HIS A 215 14.67 16.09 -23.83
N CYS A 216 15.22 15.12 -23.09
CA CYS A 216 15.07 13.68 -23.40
C CYS A 216 13.62 13.18 -23.22
N ALA A 217 12.76 13.95 -22.54
CA ALA A 217 11.34 13.63 -22.41
C ALA A 217 10.55 13.73 -23.73
N GLY A 218 11.15 14.27 -24.80
CA GLY A 218 10.54 14.48 -26.11
C GLY A 218 10.84 13.43 -27.19
N TYR A 219 11.75 12.47 -26.95
CA TYR A 219 12.02 11.42 -27.94
C TYR A 219 11.05 10.26 -27.78
N GLN A 220 10.14 10.13 -28.74
CA GLN A 220 9.51 8.85 -29.05
C GLN A 220 10.61 7.84 -29.40
N VAL A 221 10.93 6.91 -28.50
CA VAL A 221 11.51 5.64 -28.93
C VAL A 221 10.37 4.83 -29.52
N ILE A 222 10.09 5.09 -30.80
CA ILE A 222 9.40 4.15 -31.67
C ILE A 222 10.26 2.88 -31.61
N ASN A 223 9.70 1.79 -31.08
CA ASN A 223 10.33 0.47 -30.88
C ASN A 223 10.95 0.17 -29.49
N GLU A 224 10.25 0.44 -28.39
CA GLU A 224 10.30 -0.55 -27.29
C GLU A 224 9.12 -1.51 -27.48
N PRO A 225 9.34 -2.83 -27.63
CA PRO A 225 8.24 -3.77 -27.57
C PRO A 225 7.61 -3.58 -26.18
N SER A 226 6.32 -3.25 -26.16
CA SER A 226 5.53 -3.31 -24.94
C SER A 226 5.81 -4.67 -24.31
N LEU A 227 6.45 -4.68 -23.14
CA LEU A 227 6.36 -5.83 -22.26
C LEU A 227 4.90 -5.85 -21.81
N PHE A 228 4.05 -6.48 -22.63
CA PHE A 228 2.80 -7.07 -22.19
C PHE A 228 3.19 -8.02 -21.07
N VAL A 229 3.12 -7.53 -19.83
CA VAL A 229 3.16 -8.34 -18.63
C VAL A 229 1.69 -8.60 -18.31
N PRO A 230 1.15 -9.78 -18.64
CA PRO A 230 -0.28 -10.10 -18.45
C PRO A 230 -0.62 -10.34 -16.96
N GLU A 231 0.10 -9.73 -16.02
CA GLU A 231 -0.04 -10.00 -14.58
C GLU A 231 -0.98 -9.05 -13.84
N PHE A 232 -1.48 -7.98 -14.48
CA PHE A 232 -2.40 -7.06 -13.81
C PHE A 232 -3.86 -7.53 -13.75
N ASP A 233 -4.23 -8.59 -14.48
CA ASP A 233 -5.56 -9.19 -14.40
C ASP A 233 -5.76 -10.14 -13.20
N GLN A 234 -4.72 -10.35 -12.37
CA GLN A 234 -4.83 -11.19 -11.16
C GLN A 234 -4.96 -10.42 -9.84
N LEU A 235 -5.08 -9.10 -9.86
CA LEU A 235 -5.27 -8.30 -8.65
C LEU A 235 -6.69 -7.73 -8.47
N CYS A 236 -7.66 -8.28 -9.21
CA CYS A 236 -9.08 -8.13 -8.92
C CYS A 236 -9.67 -9.47 -8.46
N ILE A 237 -9.45 -9.79 -7.19
CA ILE A 237 -10.38 -10.57 -6.34
C ILE A 237 -10.60 -9.76 -5.07
#